data_AF-A0A9P8F215-F1
#
_entry.id   AF-A0A9P8F215-F1
#
_cell.length_a   1.000
_cell.length_b   1.000
_cell.length_c   1.000
_cell.angle_alpha   90.00
_cell.angle_beta   90.00
_cell.angle_gamma   90.00
#
_symmetry.space_group_name_H-M   'P 1'
#
loop_
_entity.id
_entity.type
_entity.pdbx_description
1 polymer ?
#
loop_
_entity_poly.entity_id
_entity_poly.type
_entity_poly.pdbx_seq_one_letter_code
_entity_poly.pdbx_strand_id
1 'polypeptide(L)'
;DKYTFIVIYKTAYYSFYLPVALALHFCGMATEKNLKQAHDILIPMGEYFQVQDDYLDNYADPETLGKIGTDIQDNKCSWLVNQALKRATKEQRAVLEQHYGRKNKDDEAKVKALFNELQLDQVYHAYEEEKVGDIRKHIAEVDESEGLKKEVFEEFLRKIYKRSK
;
A
#
# COMPACT_ATOMS: atom_id res chain seq x y z
N ASP A 1 -12.52 -4.34 -5.34
CA ASP A 1 -11.65 -4.03 -6.49
C ASP A 1 -10.55 -5.10 -6.58
N LYS A 2 -10.13 -5.55 -7.77
CA LYS A 2 -9.19 -6.68 -7.92
C LYS A 2 -7.82 -6.39 -7.27
N TYR A 3 -7.40 -5.13 -7.34
CA TYR A 3 -6.17 -4.65 -6.70
C TYR A 3 -6.17 -4.87 -5.19
N THR A 4 -7.19 -4.36 -4.48
CA THR A 4 -7.32 -4.50 -3.02
C THR A 4 -7.32 -5.96 -2.59
N PHE A 5 -7.99 -6.86 -3.33
CA PHE A 5 -7.94 -8.30 -3.05
C PHE A 5 -6.49 -8.83 -3.11
N ILE A 6 -5.77 -8.54 -4.20
CA ILE A 6 -4.38 -8.96 -4.37
C ILE A 6 -3.53 -8.44 -3.20
N VAL A 7 -3.64 -7.17 -2.86
CA VAL A 7 -2.84 -6.54 -1.80
C VAL A 7 -3.10 -7.14 -0.43
N ILE A 8 -4.37 -7.32 -0.06
CA ILE A 8 -4.76 -7.87 1.25
C ILE A 8 -4.13 -9.26 1.44
N TYR A 9 -4.25 -10.14 0.45
CA TYR A 9 -3.79 -11.52 0.57
C TYR A 9 -2.30 -11.70 0.27
N LYS A 10 -1.71 -10.90 -0.62
CA LYS A 10 -0.27 -10.99 -0.92
C LYS A 10 0.59 -10.30 0.13
N THR A 11 0.10 -9.29 0.84
CA THR A 11 0.90 -8.42 1.72
C THR A 11 0.32 -8.29 3.12
N ALA A 12 -0.92 -7.82 3.26
CA ALA A 12 -1.44 -7.35 4.55
C ALA A 12 -1.51 -8.46 5.61
N TYR A 13 -2.00 -9.65 5.23
CA TYR A 13 -2.12 -10.76 6.19
C TYR A 13 -0.78 -11.20 6.76
N TYR A 14 0.21 -11.53 5.92
CA TYR A 14 1.45 -12.13 6.42
C TYR A 14 2.42 -11.08 7.00
N SER A 15 2.42 -9.85 6.47
CA SER A 15 3.38 -8.81 6.89
C SER A 15 2.91 -8.03 8.12
N PHE A 16 1.59 -7.87 8.30
CA PHE A 16 1.04 -7.01 9.35
C PHE A 16 0.20 -7.79 10.35
N TYR A 17 -0.88 -8.44 9.90
CA TYR A 17 -1.84 -9.07 10.82
C TYR A 17 -1.27 -10.31 11.53
N LEU A 18 -0.69 -11.25 10.78
CA LEU A 18 -0.26 -12.54 11.29
C LEU A 18 0.82 -12.43 12.40
N PRO A 19 1.86 -11.59 12.30
CA PRO A 19 2.83 -11.43 13.37
C PRO A 19 2.20 -11.00 14.71
N VAL A 20 1.24 -10.08 14.67
CA VAL A 20 0.54 -9.60 15.87
C VAL A 20 -0.43 -10.66 16.39
N ALA A 21 -1.19 -11.31 15.51
CA ALA A 21 -2.09 -12.40 15.90
C ALA A 21 -1.33 -13.57 16.58
N LEU A 22 -0.18 -13.96 16.05
CA LEU A 22 0.68 -14.99 16.66
C LEU A 22 1.17 -14.57 18.04
N ALA A 23 1.58 -13.30 18.21
CA ALA A 23 1.98 -12.78 19.52
C ALA A 23 0.82 -12.77 20.52
N LEU A 24 -0.38 -12.37 20.08
CA LEU A 24 -1.59 -12.45 20.91
C LEU A 24 -1.89 -13.88 21.34
N HIS A 25 -1.76 -14.85 20.44
CA HIS A 25 -1.94 -16.27 20.78
C HIS A 25 -0.90 -16.74 21.79
N PHE A 26 0.38 -16.40 21.57
CA PHE A 26 1.47 -16.77 22.45
C PHE A 26 1.30 -16.20 23.87
N CYS A 27 0.83 -14.96 23.97
CA CYS A 27 0.59 -14.28 25.24
C CYS A 27 -0.74 -14.68 25.93
N GLY A 28 -1.54 -15.55 25.33
CA GLY A 28 -2.87 -15.91 25.85
C GLY A 28 -3.90 -14.78 25.77
N MET A 29 -3.68 -13.79 24.88
CA MET A 29 -4.52 -12.59 24.71
C MET A 29 -5.31 -12.59 23.39
N ALA A 30 -5.32 -13.70 22.65
CA ALA A 30 -6.04 -13.83 21.38
C ALA A 30 -7.56 -14.05 21.57
N THR A 31 -8.21 -13.13 22.28
CA THR A 31 -9.67 -13.06 22.33
C THR A 31 -10.23 -12.66 20.97
N GLU A 32 -11.49 -12.99 20.70
CA GLU A 32 -12.17 -12.58 19.46
C GLU A 32 -12.12 -11.06 19.27
N LYS A 33 -12.29 -10.30 20.36
CA LYS A 33 -12.20 -8.84 20.37
C LYS A 33 -10.81 -8.35 20.02
N ASN A 34 -9.75 -8.85 20.66
CA ASN A 34 -8.38 -8.42 20.36
C ASN A 34 -7.96 -8.76 18.93
N LEU A 35 -8.31 -9.96 18.45
CA LEU A 35 -8.05 -10.37 17.07
C LEU A 35 -8.79 -9.48 16.07
N LYS A 36 -10.06 -9.15 16.34
CA LYS A 36 -10.84 -8.25 15.49
C LYS A 36 -10.25 -6.84 15.45
N GLN A 37 -9.94 -6.25 16.61
CA GLN A 37 -9.31 -4.92 16.68
C GLN A 37 -7.98 -4.89 15.92
N ALA A 38 -7.14 -5.91 16.09
CA ALA A 38 -5.89 -6.03 15.35
C ALA A 38 -6.13 -6.18 13.84
N HIS A 39 -7.12 -6.97 13.42
CA HIS A 39 -7.46 -7.16 12.00
C HIS A 39 -7.94 -5.85 11.35
N ASP A 40 -8.87 -5.15 11.98
CA ASP A 40 -9.47 -3.91 11.50
C ASP A 40 -8.42 -2.79 11.32
N ILE A 41 -7.30 -2.84 12.04
CA ILE A 41 -6.19 -1.87 11.93
C ILE A 41 -5.11 -2.36 10.96
N LEU A 42 -4.67 -3.62 11.10
CA LEU A 42 -3.48 -4.12 10.41
C LEU A 42 -3.74 -4.49 8.95
N ILE A 43 -4.98 -4.83 8.58
CA ILE A 43 -5.31 -5.06 7.17
C ILE A 43 -5.26 -3.76 6.36
N PRO A 44 -5.93 -2.65 6.76
CA PRO A 44 -5.77 -1.37 6.08
C PRO A 44 -4.33 -0.83 6.11
N MET A 45 -3.60 -1.06 7.21
CA MET A 45 -2.19 -0.67 7.31
C MET A 45 -1.31 -1.42 6.30
N GLY A 46 -1.54 -2.71 6.12
CA GLY A 46 -0.86 -3.51 5.11
C GLY A 46 -1.25 -3.12 3.67
N GLU A 47 -2.49 -2.69 3.45
CA GLU A 47 -2.89 -2.11 2.17
C GLU A 47 -2.12 -0.83 1.87
N TYR A 48 -2.08 0.12 2.82
CA TYR A 48 -1.31 1.34 2.70
C TYR A 48 0.18 1.06 2.41
N PHE A 49 0.78 0.11 3.12
CA PHE A 49 2.18 -0.26 2.91
C PHE A 49 2.47 -0.74 1.48
N GLN A 50 1.57 -1.53 0.89
CA GLN A 50 1.74 -2.00 -0.49
C GLN A 50 1.46 -0.90 -1.51
N VAL A 51 0.49 -0.02 -1.26
CA VAL A 51 0.26 1.15 -2.13
C VAL A 51 1.50 2.05 -2.15
N GLN A 52 2.14 2.21 -1.00
CA GLN A 52 3.42 2.93 -0.90
C GLN A 52 4.56 2.19 -1.62
N ASP A 53 4.66 0.86 -1.54
CA ASP A 53 5.64 0.09 -2.32
C ASP A 53 5.44 0.27 -3.84
N ASP A 54 4.19 0.18 -4.31
CA ASP A 54 3.84 0.39 -5.72
C ASP A 54 4.12 1.84 -6.19
N TYR A 55 3.92 2.84 -5.31
CA TYR A 55 4.27 4.24 -5.57
C TYR A 55 5.79 4.42 -5.67
N LEU A 56 6.53 3.92 -4.68
CA LEU A 56 7.99 4.04 -4.64
C LEU A 56 8.65 3.28 -5.80
N ASP A 57 8.11 2.15 -6.24
CA ASP A 57 8.60 1.42 -7.43
C ASP A 57 8.65 2.31 -8.68
N ASN A 58 7.72 3.26 -8.81
CA ASN A 58 7.69 4.19 -9.92
C ASN A 58 8.47 5.49 -9.68
N TYR A 59 8.31 6.09 -8.49
CA TYR A 59 8.73 7.47 -8.21
C TYR A 59 10.02 7.60 -7.40
N ALA A 60 10.45 6.55 -6.70
CA ALA A 60 11.68 6.62 -5.92
C ALA A 60 12.91 6.41 -6.81
N ASP A 61 14.01 7.10 -6.48
CA ASP A 61 15.30 6.82 -7.08
C ASP A 61 15.76 5.39 -6.74
N PRO A 62 16.34 4.63 -7.70
CA PRO A 62 16.78 3.26 -7.46
C PRO A 62 17.77 3.11 -6.30
N GLU A 63 18.61 4.13 -6.04
CA GLU A 63 19.54 4.15 -4.91
C GLU A 63 18.81 4.22 -3.56
N THR A 64 17.72 5.00 -3.51
CA THR A 64 16.87 5.16 -2.32
C THR A 64 16.05 3.90 -2.06
N LEU A 65 15.50 3.30 -3.12
CA LEU A 65 14.69 2.08 -3.04
C LEU A 65 15.54 0.81 -2.84
N GLY A 66 16.83 0.85 -3.20
CA GLY A 66 17.74 -0.30 -3.16
C GLY A 66 17.47 -1.36 -4.25
N LYS A 67 16.51 -1.10 -5.14
CA LYS A 67 16.16 -1.91 -6.31
C LYS A 67 15.73 -0.99 -7.46
N ILE A 68 15.86 -1.50 -8.69
CA ILE A 68 15.23 -0.88 -9.85
C ILE A 68 13.76 -1.26 -9.82
N GLY A 69 12.86 -0.29 -9.93
CA GLY A 69 11.43 -0.57 -10.04
C GLY A 69 11.07 -1.22 -11.36
N THR A 70 10.20 -2.23 -11.32
CA THR A 70 9.87 -3.08 -12.48
C THR A 70 8.39 -3.20 -12.76
N ASP A 71 7.51 -2.58 -11.96
CA ASP A 71 6.06 -2.82 -12.01
C ASP A 71 5.45 -2.58 -13.39
N ILE A 72 5.87 -1.50 -14.06
CA ILE A 72 5.42 -1.16 -15.41
C ILE A 72 5.86 -2.23 -16.41
N GLN A 73 7.14 -2.60 -16.40
CA GLN A 73 7.71 -3.54 -17.37
C GLN A 73 7.19 -4.97 -17.18
N ASP A 74 6.92 -5.34 -15.92
CA ASP A 74 6.39 -6.66 -15.54
C ASP A 74 4.86 -6.77 -15.68
N ASN A 75 4.20 -5.72 -16.18
CA ASN A 75 2.75 -5.67 -16.34
C ASN A 75 2.01 -5.92 -15.01
N LYS A 76 2.53 -5.41 -13.89
CA LYS A 76 1.92 -5.64 -12.59
C LYS A 76 0.64 -4.82 -12.46
N CYS A 77 -0.34 -5.42 -11.77
CA CYS A 77 -1.53 -4.73 -11.30
C CYS A 77 -1.17 -3.87 -10.09
N SER A 78 -0.39 -2.81 -10.30
CA SER A 78 0.04 -1.87 -9.27
C SER A 78 -1.05 -0.83 -8.97
N TRP A 79 -0.93 -0.13 -7.85
CA TRP A 79 -1.87 0.93 -7.49
C TRP A 79 -1.91 2.01 -8.58
N LEU A 80 -0.75 2.41 -9.11
CA LEU A 80 -0.62 3.50 -10.07
C LEU A 80 -1.40 3.24 -11.36
N VAL A 81 -1.28 2.05 -11.96
CA VAL A 81 -2.03 1.74 -13.19
C VAL A 81 -3.54 1.70 -12.93
N ASN A 82 -3.97 1.23 -11.76
CA ASN A 82 -5.39 1.26 -11.38
C ASN A 82 -5.90 2.70 -11.21
N GLN A 83 -5.11 3.60 -10.63
CA GLN A 83 -5.49 5.01 -10.53
C GLN A 83 -5.46 5.72 -11.88
N ALA A 84 -4.50 5.38 -12.75
CA ALA A 84 -4.39 5.90 -14.09
C ALA A 84 -5.62 5.53 -14.93
N LEU A 85 -5.99 4.24 -14.95
CA LEU A 85 -7.15 3.75 -15.71
C LEU A 85 -8.49 4.36 -15.26
N LYS A 86 -8.59 4.80 -14.00
CA LYS A 86 -9.78 5.50 -13.46
C LYS A 86 -9.87 6.96 -13.90
N ARG A 87 -8.75 7.57 -14.31
CA ARG A 87 -8.64 9.02 -14.61
C ARG A 87 -8.33 9.31 -16.07
N ALA A 88 -7.77 8.37 -16.79
CA ALA A 88 -7.31 8.54 -18.15
C ALA A 88 -8.48 8.81 -19.12
N THR A 89 -8.25 9.73 -20.07
CA THR A 89 -9.08 9.83 -21.27
C THR A 89 -8.91 8.58 -22.15
N LYS A 90 -9.69 8.48 -23.24
CA LYS A 90 -9.56 7.36 -24.19
C LYS A 90 -8.18 7.32 -24.83
N GLU A 91 -7.63 8.49 -25.16
CA GLU A 91 -6.32 8.66 -25.81
C GLU A 91 -5.20 8.29 -24.83
N GLN A 92 -5.27 8.78 -23.59
CA GLN A 92 -4.34 8.43 -22.53
C GLN A 92 -4.40 6.94 -22.17
N ARG A 93 -5.59 6.34 -22.21
CA ARG A 93 -5.75 4.89 -22.02
C ARG A 93 -5.09 4.09 -23.14
N ALA A 94 -5.16 4.54 -24.39
CA ALA A 94 -4.48 3.89 -25.50
C ALA A 94 -2.95 3.87 -25.31
N VAL A 95 -2.37 4.90 -24.68
CA VAL A 95 -0.95 4.92 -24.28
C VAL A 95 -0.64 3.79 -23.30
N LEU A 96 -1.47 3.60 -22.27
CA LEU A 96 -1.30 2.49 -21.32
C LEU A 96 -1.40 1.13 -22.03
N GLU A 97 -2.40 0.94 -22.91
CA GLU A 97 -2.61 -0.31 -23.63
C GLU A 97 -1.46 -0.65 -24.59
N GLN A 98 -0.82 0.37 -25.16
CA GLN A 98 0.31 0.19 -26.07
C GLN A 98 1.64 -0.08 -25.33
N HIS A 99 1.90 0.68 -24.25
CA HIS A 99 3.22 0.78 -23.65
C HIS A 99 3.39 0.08 -22.29
N TYR A 100 2.31 -0.18 -21.54
CA TYR A 100 2.40 -0.88 -20.26
C TYR A 100 2.75 -2.36 -20.47
N GLY A 101 3.61 -2.93 -19.62
CA GLY A 101 4.06 -4.32 -19.73
C GLY A 101 5.08 -4.61 -20.83
N ARG A 102 5.74 -3.57 -21.37
CA ARG A 102 6.79 -3.70 -22.38
C ARG A 102 8.17 -3.67 -21.73
N LYS A 103 9.02 -4.63 -22.09
CA LYS A 103 10.37 -4.81 -21.51
C LYS A 103 11.42 -3.89 -22.16
N ASN A 104 11.11 -2.60 -22.29
CA ASN A 104 12.07 -1.60 -22.77
C ASN A 104 11.83 -0.25 -22.07
N LYS A 105 12.88 0.56 -22.02
CA LYS A 105 12.90 1.82 -21.26
C LYS A 105 12.07 2.93 -21.93
N ASP A 106 11.92 2.92 -23.25
CA ASP A 106 11.19 3.96 -23.96
C ASP A 106 9.68 3.87 -23.69
N ASP A 107 9.14 2.65 -23.69
CA ASP A 107 7.74 2.40 -23.35
C ASP A 107 7.47 2.69 -21.87
N GLU A 108 8.39 2.29 -20.97
CA GLU A 108 8.31 2.63 -19.55
C GLU A 108 8.30 4.15 -19.32
N ALA A 109 9.17 4.89 -20.01
CA ALA A 109 9.24 6.35 -19.91
C ALA A 109 7.94 7.03 -20.35
N LYS A 110 7.26 6.51 -21.38
CA LYS A 110 5.94 7.02 -21.81
C LYS A 110 4.86 6.78 -20.76
N VAL A 111 4.85 5.61 -20.13
CA VAL A 111 3.92 5.32 -19.02
C VAL A 111 4.21 6.24 -17.83
N LYS A 112 5.47 6.43 -17.46
CA LYS A 112 5.88 7.36 -16.40
C LYS A 112 5.47 8.79 -16.69
N ALA A 113 5.65 9.26 -17.92
CA ALA A 113 5.20 10.58 -18.36
C ALA A 113 3.67 10.73 -18.23
N LEU A 114 2.91 9.70 -18.59
CA LEU A 114 1.46 9.71 -18.42
C LEU A 114 1.04 9.72 -16.95
N PHE A 115 1.73 8.96 -16.07
CA PHE A 115 1.46 9.01 -14.62
C PHE A 115 1.68 10.41 -14.05
N ASN A 116 2.70 11.13 -14.54
CA ASN A 116 2.95 12.53 -14.17
C ASN A 116 1.86 13.47 -14.71
N GLU A 117 1.45 13.30 -15.98
CA GLU A 117 0.36 14.08 -16.60
C GLU A 117 -0.96 13.92 -15.83
N LEU A 118 -1.24 12.71 -15.34
CA LEU A 118 -2.41 12.38 -14.52
C LEU A 118 -2.27 12.79 -13.05
N GLN A 119 -1.17 13.44 -12.67
CA GLN A 119 -0.92 13.95 -11.32
C GLN A 119 -1.04 12.85 -10.25
N LEU A 120 -0.57 11.63 -10.56
CA LEU A 120 -0.74 10.50 -9.65
C LEU A 120 0.08 10.62 -8.36
N ASP A 121 1.13 11.44 -8.37
CA ASP A 121 1.87 11.84 -7.17
C ASP A 121 0.98 12.56 -6.15
N GLN A 122 0.23 13.57 -6.61
CA GLN A 122 -0.71 14.31 -5.77
C GLN A 122 -1.87 13.41 -5.30
N VAL A 123 -2.34 12.51 -6.17
CA VAL A 123 -3.37 11.51 -5.82
C VAL A 123 -2.86 10.58 -4.72
N TYR A 124 -1.59 10.17 -4.78
CA TYR A 124 -0.99 9.32 -3.76
C TYR A 124 -0.91 10.04 -2.41
N HIS A 125 -0.42 11.28 -2.38
CA HIS A 125 -0.32 12.04 -1.13
C HIS A 125 -1.69 12.33 -0.51
N ALA A 126 -2.73 12.60 -1.31
CA ALA A 126 -4.09 12.74 -0.81
C ALA A 126 -4.60 11.41 -0.20
N TYR A 127 -4.38 10.29 -0.89
CA TYR A 127 -4.72 8.96 -0.38
C TYR A 127 -3.96 8.61 0.91
N GLU A 128 -2.66 8.92 0.98
CA GLU A 128 -1.82 8.66 2.15
C GLU A 128 -2.33 9.39 3.38
N GLU A 129 -2.61 10.69 3.27
CA GLU A 129 -3.10 11.48 4.40
C GLU A 129 -4.49 11.01 4.86
N GLU A 130 -5.40 10.70 3.94
CA GLU A 130 -6.72 10.11 4.27
C GLU A 130 -6.55 8.76 4.98
N LYS A 131 -5.80 7.83 4.37
CA LYS A 131 -5.66 6.46 4.87
C LYS A 131 -4.97 6.40 6.23
N VAL A 132 -3.93 7.21 6.42
CA VAL A 132 -3.22 7.30 7.70
C VAL A 132 -4.09 7.97 8.76
N GLY A 133 -4.91 8.95 8.38
CA GLY A 133 -5.94 9.53 9.25
C GLY A 133 -6.91 8.48 9.77
N ASP A 134 -7.47 7.65 8.88
CA ASP A 134 -8.36 6.53 9.25
C ASP A 134 -7.68 5.54 10.20
N ILE A 135 -6.45 5.13 9.88
CA ILE A 135 -5.68 4.18 10.70
C ILE A 135 -5.44 4.75 12.09
N ARG A 136 -5.02 6.02 12.21
CA ARG A 136 -4.82 6.69 13.50
C ARG A 136 -6.09 6.76 14.33
N LYS A 137 -7.24 6.99 13.69
CA LYS A 137 -8.54 6.98 14.36
C LYS A 137 -8.84 5.59 14.94
N HIS A 138 -8.68 4.53 14.14
CA HIS A 138 -8.88 3.17 14.63
C HIS A 138 -7.92 2.79 15.77
N ILE A 139 -6.65 3.21 15.71
CA ILE A 139 -5.68 3.01 16.78
C ILE A 139 -6.11 3.73 18.07
N ALA A 140 -6.62 4.96 17.96
CA ALA A 140 -7.08 5.74 19.11
C ALA A 140 -8.31 5.12 19.79
N GLU A 141 -9.13 4.38 19.04
CA GLU A 141 -10.34 3.70 19.50
C GLU A 141 -10.07 2.29 20.06
N VAL A 142 -8.81 1.82 20.11
CA VAL A 142 -8.46 0.50 20.66
C VAL A 142 -8.86 0.42 22.13
N ASP A 143 -9.65 -0.60 22.44
CA ASP A 143 -9.97 -1.01 23.80
C ASP A 143 -8.88 -1.94 24.34
N GLU A 144 -8.15 -1.44 25.33
CA GLU A 144 -7.03 -2.13 25.99
C GLU A 144 -7.42 -2.98 27.21
N SER A 145 -8.73 -3.11 27.51
CA SER A 145 -9.22 -3.84 28.69
C SER A 145 -8.83 -5.32 28.71
N GLU A 146 -8.58 -5.92 27.54
CA GLU A 146 -8.17 -7.32 27.38
C GLU A 146 -6.66 -7.45 27.10
N GLY A 147 -5.86 -6.46 27.50
CA GLY A 147 -4.40 -6.50 27.47
C GLY A 147 -3.76 -6.12 26.13
N LEU A 148 -4.54 -6.01 25.04
CA LEU A 148 -4.05 -5.45 23.78
C LEU A 148 -3.62 -4.00 23.99
N LYS A 149 -2.45 -3.65 23.44
CA LYS A 149 -1.84 -2.33 23.59
C LYS A 149 -1.78 -1.59 22.27
N LYS A 150 -2.35 -0.38 22.24
CA LYS A 150 -2.40 0.43 21.01
C LYS A 150 -1.01 0.85 20.56
N GLU A 151 -0.05 0.94 21.47
CA GLU A 151 1.36 1.26 21.17
C GLU A 151 1.97 0.28 20.16
N VAL A 152 1.49 -0.97 20.12
CA VAL A 152 1.90 -1.95 19.10
C VAL A 152 1.60 -1.43 17.71
N PHE A 153 0.39 -0.92 17.48
CA PHE A 153 -0.03 -0.41 16.18
C PHE A 153 0.62 0.95 15.86
N GLU A 154 0.80 1.80 16.86
CA GLU A 154 1.52 3.08 16.71
C GLU A 154 2.96 2.86 16.25
N GLU A 155 3.65 1.87 16.83
CA GLU A 155 5.02 1.54 16.46
C GLU A 155 5.12 0.95 15.04
N PHE A 156 4.15 0.12 14.65
CA PHE A 156 4.06 -0.36 13.26
C PHE A 156 3.85 0.80 12.29
N LEU A 157 2.87 1.67 12.55
CA LEU A 157 2.58 2.83 11.70
C LEU A 157 3.79 3.76 11.61
N ARG A 158 4.48 4.03 12.74
CA ARG A 158 5.67 4.87 12.79
C ARG A 158 6.79 4.37 11.89
N LYS A 159 6.95 3.04 11.76
CA LYS A 159 7.98 2.44 10.90
C LYS A 159 7.69 2.55 9.41
N ILE A 160 6.41 2.66 9.03
CA ILE A 160 6.02 2.63 7.61
C ILE A 160 5.54 3.99 7.10
N TYR A 161 5.04 4.87 7.95
CA TYR A 161 4.52 6.16 7.54
C TYR A 161 5.63 7.01 6.91
N LYS A 162 5.43 7.45 5.68
CA LYS A 162 6.41 8.22 4.89
C LYS A 162 7.79 7.56 4.84
N ARG A 163 7.82 6.22 4.78
CA ARG A 163 9.09 5.51 4.60
C ARG A 163 9.67 5.84 3.23
N SER A 164 10.99 5.95 3.19
CA SER A 164 11.75 6.12 1.94
C SER A 164 12.21 4.80 1.34
N LYS A 165 11.98 3.65 2.02
CA LYS A 165 12.37 2.30 1.59
C LYS A 165 11.49 1.21 2.20
#